data_AF-A0A7C2XTU7-F1
#
_entry.id   AF-A0A7C2XTU7-F1
#
_cell.length_a   1.000
_cell.length_b   1.000
_cell.length_c   1.000
_cell.angle_alpha   90.00
_cell.angle_beta   90.00
_cell.angle_gamma   90.00
#
_symmetry.space_group_name_H-M   'P 1'
#
loop_
_entity.id
_entity.type
_entity.pdbx_description
1 polymer ?
#
loop_
_entity_poly.entity_id
_entity_poly.type
_entity_poly.pdbx_seq_one_letter_code
_entity_poly.pdbx_strand_id
1 'polypeptide(L)'
;MEKITLKTKILIYLADYWKYKDRYQYPMEITQEGISKAIGITVSHVPRELDILIKNRLVEEIKGRVTGKEKRVNVYFLTPEGILEVE
;
A
#
# COMPACT_ATOMS: atom_id res chain seq x y z
N MET A 1 -24.56 -5.98 6.42
CA MET A 1 -23.34 -5.18 6.22
C MET A 1 -22.21 -6.14 5.93
N GLU A 2 -21.62 -6.03 4.75
CA GLU A 2 -20.46 -6.84 4.40
C GLU A 2 -19.29 -6.50 5.34
N LYS A 3 -18.61 -7.51 5.86
CA LYS A 3 -17.53 -7.31 6.83
C LYS A 3 -16.33 -6.73 6.08
N ILE A 4 -15.95 -5.49 6.37
CA ILE A 4 -14.77 -4.85 5.77
C ILE A 4 -13.54 -5.70 6.10
N THR A 5 -12.94 -6.31 5.08
CA THR A 5 -11.75 -7.16 5.20
C THR A 5 -10.47 -6.33 5.25
N LEU A 6 -9.37 -6.92 5.71
CA LEU A 6 -8.06 -6.26 5.68
C LEU A 6 -7.62 -5.92 4.24
N LYS A 7 -7.84 -6.84 3.29
CA LYS A 7 -7.70 -6.60 1.85
C LYS A 7 -8.41 -5.30 1.44
N THR A 8 -9.70 -5.21 1.72
CA THR A 8 -10.53 -4.05 1.33
C THR A 8 -9.97 -2.75 1.94
N LYS A 9 -9.54 -2.78 3.20
CA LYS A 9 -8.93 -1.60 3.85
C LYS A 9 -7.64 -1.16 3.16
N ILE A 10 -6.75 -2.10 2.82
CA ILE A 10 -5.49 -1.78 2.13
C ILE A 10 -5.76 -1.22 0.74
N LEU A 11 -6.65 -1.84 -0.03
CA LEU A 11 -6.93 -1.42 -1.40
C LEU A 11 -7.56 -0.02 -1.44
N ILE A 12 -8.58 0.23 -0.60
CA ILE A 12 -9.19 1.57 -0.47
C ILE A 12 -8.15 2.60 -0.02
N TYR A 13 -7.29 2.25 0.95
CA TYR A 13 -6.26 3.17 1.42
C TYR A 13 -5.28 3.55 0.30
N LEU A 14 -4.79 2.59 -0.47
CA LEU A 14 -3.81 2.83 -1.54
C LEU A 14 -4.42 3.54 -2.76
N ALA A 15 -5.74 3.48 -2.96
CA ALA A 15 -6.43 4.15 -4.06
C ALA A 15 -6.15 5.66 -4.11
N ASP A 16 -5.96 6.32 -2.96
CA ASP A 16 -5.69 7.76 -2.89
C ASP A 16 -4.26 8.17 -3.32
N TYR A 17 -3.38 7.19 -3.56
CA TYR A 17 -1.94 7.41 -3.74
C TYR A 17 -1.41 7.19 -5.15
N TRP A 18 -2.24 6.81 -6.13
CA TRP A 18 -1.80 6.62 -7.52
C TRP A 18 -1.06 7.85 -8.09
N LYS A 19 -1.50 9.05 -7.70
CA LYS A 19 -0.94 10.36 -8.08
C LYS A 19 0.52 10.58 -7.68
N TYR A 20 1.09 9.72 -6.83
CA TYR A 20 2.47 9.83 -6.38
C TYR A 20 3.45 8.99 -7.20
N LYS A 21 2.99 8.17 -8.17
CA LYS A 21 3.84 7.21 -8.90
C LYS A 21 5.03 7.85 -9.64
N ASP A 22 4.88 9.08 -10.12
CA ASP A 22 5.94 9.82 -10.83
C ASP A 22 6.76 10.76 -9.94
N ARG A 23 6.68 10.62 -8.61
CA ARG A 23 7.38 11.49 -7.67
C ARG A 23 8.82 11.03 -7.43
N TYR A 24 9.72 12.01 -7.27
CA TYR A 24 11.11 11.76 -6.88
C TYR A 24 11.26 11.24 -5.44
N GLN A 25 10.40 11.71 -4.54
CA GLN A 25 10.27 11.21 -3.17
C GLN A 25 8.83 10.84 -2.88
N TYR A 26 8.65 9.69 -2.28
CA TYR A 26 7.35 9.13 -1.92
C TYR A 26 6.96 9.50 -0.48
N PRO A 27 5.65 9.59 -0.20
CA PRO A 27 5.15 9.76 1.16
C PRO A 27 5.44 8.54 2.05
N MET A 28 5.55 8.77 3.36
CA MET A 28 5.77 7.72 4.36
C MET A 28 4.56 6.77 4.45
N GLU A 29 3.39 7.31 4.16
CA GLU A 29 2.07 6.71 4.16
C GLU A 29 2.00 5.44 3.30
N ILE A 30 2.71 5.40 2.17
CA ILE A 30 2.70 4.23 1.26
C ILE A 30 3.80 3.21 1.54
N THR A 31 4.50 3.33 2.68
CA THR A 31 5.39 2.28 3.17
C THR A 31 4.60 1.24 3.98
N GLN A 32 5.16 0.07 4.22
CA GLN A 32 4.53 -0.95 5.08
C GLN A 32 4.23 -0.39 6.49
N GLU A 33 5.14 0.43 7.02
CA GLU A 33 4.99 1.10 8.32
C GLU A 33 3.81 2.11 8.28
N GLY A 34 3.74 2.93 7.23
CA GLY A 34 2.68 3.91 7.02
C GLY A 34 1.30 3.25 6.89
N ILE A 35 1.19 2.24 6.03
CA ILE A 35 -0.04 1.47 5.81
C ILE A 35 -0.50 0.81 7.11
N SER A 36 0.43 0.17 7.85
CA SER A 36 0.12 -0.47 9.13
C SER A 36 -0.43 0.52 10.15
N LYS A 37 0.19 1.71 10.24
CA LYS A 37 -0.26 2.78 11.14
C LYS A 37 -1.63 3.33 10.73
N ALA A 38 -1.87 3.55 9.44
CA ALA A 38 -3.12 4.10 8.93
C ALA A 38 -4.32 3.17 9.14
N ILE A 39 -4.12 1.86 8.99
CA ILE A 39 -5.18 0.86 9.10
C ILE A 39 -5.52 0.52 10.57
N GLY A 40 -4.62 0.82 11.50
CA GLY A 40 -4.86 0.65 12.94
C GLY A 40 -4.97 -0.82 13.39
N ILE A 41 -4.34 -1.74 12.65
CA ILE A 41 -4.30 -3.18 12.98
C ILE A 41 -2.87 -3.57 13.38
N THR A 42 -2.73 -4.51 14.32
CA THR A 42 -1.44 -5.02 14.80
C THR A 42 -0.51 -5.40 13.65
N VAL A 43 0.75 -4.96 13.75
CA VAL A 43 1.83 -4.88 12.74
C VAL A 43 2.10 -6.19 11.95
N SER A 44 1.60 -7.35 12.39
CA SER A 44 1.86 -8.65 11.76
C SER A 44 0.92 -9.02 10.59
N HIS A 45 -0.26 -8.42 10.46
CA HIS A 45 -1.21 -8.82 9.41
C HIS A 45 -1.04 -8.07 8.10
N VAL A 46 -0.68 -6.78 8.15
CA VAL A 46 -0.51 -5.94 6.96
C VAL A 46 0.61 -6.43 6.04
N PRO A 47 1.81 -6.81 6.53
CA PRO A 47 2.87 -7.29 5.65
C PRO A 47 2.46 -8.57 4.91
N ARG A 48 1.84 -9.50 5.64
CA ARG A 48 1.34 -10.76 5.08
C ARG A 48 0.24 -10.53 4.04
N GLU A 49 -0.67 -9.59 4.30
CA GLU A 49 -1.74 -9.27 3.34
C GLU A 49 -1.16 -8.58 2.09
N LEU A 50 -0.20 -7.67 2.24
CA LEU A 50 0.51 -7.05 1.11
C LEU A 50 1.18 -8.11 0.22
N ASP A 51 1.85 -9.11 0.82
CA ASP A 51 2.45 -10.22 0.05
C ASP A 51 1.41 -10.98 -0.78
N ILE A 52 0.20 -11.18 -0.24
CA ILE A 52 -0.91 -11.83 -0.95
C ILE A 52 -1.42 -10.94 -2.09
N LEU A 53 -1.60 -9.64 -1.84
CA LEU A 53 -2.07 -8.69 -2.86
C LEU A 53 -1.06 -8.51 -3.99
N ILE A 54 0.24 -8.56 -3.70
CA ILE A 54 1.30 -8.55 -4.71
C ILE A 54 1.25 -9.82 -5.55
N LYS A 55 1.13 -11.00 -4.92
CA LYS A 55 0.98 -12.27 -5.65
C LYS A 55 -0.25 -12.30 -6.55
N ASN A 56 -1.33 -11.65 -6.12
CA ASN A 56 -2.56 -11.50 -6.89
C ASN A 56 -2.53 -10.35 -7.91
N ARG A 57 -1.40 -9.65 -8.05
CA ARG A 57 -1.22 -8.51 -8.97
C ARG A 57 -2.19 -7.35 -8.72
N LEU A 58 -2.67 -7.17 -7.49
CA LEU A 58 -3.52 -6.03 -7.09
C LEU A 58 -2.69 -4.87 -6.52
N VAL A 59 -1.51 -5.19 -5.98
CA VAL A 59 -0.55 -4.22 -5.44
C VAL A 59 0.81 -4.46 -6.08
N GLU A 60 1.55 -3.41 -6.37
CA GLU A 60 2.97 -3.49 -6.76
C GLU A 60 3.87 -2.93 -5.66
N GLU A 61 5.05 -3.53 -5.51
CA GLU A 61 6.09 -3.07 -4.59
C GLU A 61 7.23 -2.42 -5.39
N ILE A 62 7.60 -1.20 -5.02
CA ILE A 62 8.67 -0.44 -5.66
C ILE A 62 9.66 0.04 -4.60
N LYS A 63 10.96 -0.03 -4.90
CA LYS A 63 12.00 0.54 -4.03
C LYS A 63 12.20 2.03 -4.35
N GLY A 64 11.93 2.93 -3.40
CA GLY A 64 11.91 4.38 -3.63
C GLY A 64 12.54 5.21 -2.52
N ARG A 65 12.85 6.48 -2.80
CA ARG A 65 13.21 7.43 -1.74
C ARG A 65 11.92 7.86 -1.05
N VAL A 66 11.90 7.80 0.28
CA VAL A 66 10.76 8.20 1.09
C VAL A 66 11.17 9.39 1.95
N THR A 67 10.33 10.41 2.02
CA THR A 67 10.61 11.59 2.85
C THR A 67 10.81 11.16 4.31
N GLY A 68 11.93 11.58 4.91
CA GLY A 68 12.29 11.22 6.30
C GLY A 68 12.97 9.85 6.47
N LYS A 69 13.21 9.09 5.41
CA LYS A 69 14.04 7.87 5.46
C LYS A 69 15.41 8.12 4.84
N GLU A 70 16.47 7.69 5.52
CA GLU A 70 17.85 7.84 5.04
C GLU A 70 18.17 6.97 3.81
N LYS A 71 17.49 5.82 3.70
CA LYS A 71 17.72 4.82 2.65
C LYS A 71 16.47 4.64 1.80
N ARG A 72 16.64 4.12 0.59
CA ARG A 72 15.51 3.67 -0.23
C ARG A 72 14.82 2.50 0.45
N VAL A 73 13.50 2.59 0.57
CA VAL A 73 12.65 1.56 1.17
C VAL A 73 11.56 1.16 0.19
N ASN A 74 10.85 0.08 0.51
CA ASN A 74 9.74 -0.38 -0.30
C ASN A 74 8.50 0.49 -0.05
N VAL A 75 7.83 0.85 -1.15
CA VAL A 75 6.55 1.54 -1.19
C VAL A 75 5.57 0.73 -2.03
N TYR A 76 4.28 0.90 -1.76
CA TYR A 76 3.22 0.09 -2.34
C TYR A 76 2.22 0.97 -3.08
N PHE A 77 1.85 0.54 -4.29
CA PHE A 77 0.84 1.18 -5.12
C PHE A 77 -0.18 0.16 -5.59
N LEU A 78 -1.40 0.60 -5.91
CA LEU A 78 -2.31 -0.23 -6.68
C LEU A 78 -1.79 -0.40 -8.10
N THR A 79 -1.94 -1.61 -8.63
CA THR A 79 -1.85 -1.87 -10.07
C THR A 79 -3.14 -1.41 -10.76
N PRO A 80 -3.18 -1.35 -12.10
CA PRO A 80 -4.45 -1.16 -12.82
C PRO A 80 -5.54 -2.16 -12.41
N GLU A 81 -5.18 -3.44 -12.23
CA GLU A 81 -6.09 -4.48 -11.76
C GLU A 81 -6.57 -4.22 -10.32
N GLY A 82 -5.70 -3.70 -9.46
CA GLY A 82 -6.04 -3.30 -8.09
C GLY A 82 -6.97 -2.09 -8.01
N ILE A 83 -6.86 -1.15 -8.96
CA ILE A 83 -7.77 0.00 -9.06
C ILE A 83 -9.18 -0.48 -9.43
N LEU A 84 -9.29 -1.36 -10.43
CA LEU A 84 -10.58 -1.94 -10.86
C LEU A 84 -11.27 -2.76 -9.77
N GLU A 85 -10.52 -3.35 -8.85
CA GLU A 85 -11.07 -4.09 -7.70
C GLU A 85 -11.72 -3.18 -6.65
N VAL A 86 -11.40 -1.88 -6.65
CA VAL A 86 -11.94 -0.88 -5.70
C VAL A 86 -13.12 -0.10 -6.28
N GLU A 87 -13.23 -0.03 -7.61
CA GLU A 87 -14.36 0.61 -8.34
C GLU A 87 -15.64 -0.24 -8.32
#